data_AF-A0A849FYV3-F1
#
_entry.id   AF-A0A849FYV3-F1
#
_cell.length_a   1.000
_cell.length_b   1.000
_cell.length_c   1.000
_cell.angle_alpha   90.00
_cell.angle_beta   90.00
_cell.angle_gamma   90.00
#
_symmetry.space_group_name_H-M   'P 1'
#
loop_
_entity.id
_entity.type
_entity.pdbx_description
1 polymer ?
#
loop_
_entity_poly.entity_id
_entity_poly.type
_entity_poly.pdbx_seq_one_letter_code
_entity_poly.pdbx_strand_id
1 'polypeptide(L)'
;MDGPSAERTQARRADFLTLIEATLPHAIAYGMPAEQALNWQVAAKAAQANLLHHAKFSADERRADRARQASDASLHACDGLLLGA
;
A
#
# COMPACT_ATOMS: atom_id res chain seq x y z
N MET A 1 3.05 15.84 -16.10
CA MET A 1 3.56 16.84 -15.14
C MET A 1 3.12 16.36 -13.78
N ASP A 2 3.98 15.59 -13.13
CA ASP A 2 3.69 14.95 -11.85
C ASP A 2 3.77 16.02 -10.75
N GLY A 3 2.62 16.41 -10.22
CA GLY A 3 2.52 17.49 -9.23
C GLY A 3 2.96 17.07 -7.82
N PRO A 4 2.80 17.95 -6.81
CA PRO A 4 3.26 17.72 -5.43
C PRO A 4 2.75 16.41 -4.77
N SER A 5 1.63 15.86 -5.25
CA SER A 5 1.12 14.56 -4.78
C SER A 5 1.98 13.38 -5.24
N ALA A 6 2.61 13.45 -6.41
CA ALA A 6 3.47 12.40 -6.91
C ALA A 6 4.78 12.33 -6.11
N GLU A 7 5.37 13.48 -5.78
CA GLU A 7 6.57 13.57 -4.93
C GLU A 7 6.32 12.97 -3.54
N ARG A 8 5.20 13.32 -2.89
CA ARG A 8 4.80 12.72 -1.61
C ARG A 8 4.60 11.21 -1.70
N THR A 9 3.99 10.74 -2.79
CA THR A 9 3.78 9.30 -3.01
C THR A 9 5.12 8.56 -3.15
N GLN A 10 6.08 9.17 -3.86
CA GLN A 10 7.40 8.60 -4.06
C GLN A 10 8.22 8.56 -2.78
N ALA A 11 8.17 9.62 -1.97
CA ALA A 11 8.81 9.66 -0.65
C ALA A 11 8.26 8.58 0.28
N ARG A 12 6.93 8.50 0.44
CA ARG A 12 6.29 7.46 1.26
C ARG A 12 6.65 6.05 0.80
N ARG A 13 6.67 5.82 -0.52
CA ARG A 13 7.10 4.53 -1.07
C ARG A 13 8.53 4.19 -0.67
N ALA A 14 9.44 5.16 -0.70
CA ALA A 14 10.82 4.94 -0.29
C ALA A 14 10.90 4.54 1.19
N ASP A 15 10.17 5.24 2.07
CA ASP A 15 10.14 4.94 3.51
C ASP A 15 9.65 3.51 3.80
N PHE A 16 8.59 3.06 3.12
CA PHE A 16 8.11 1.67 3.25
C PHE A 16 9.11 0.64 2.76
N LEU A 17 9.80 0.92 1.66
CA LEU A 17 10.82 0.01 1.15
C LEU A 17 11.97 -0.13 2.14
N THR A 18 12.43 0.98 2.73
CA THR A 18 13.43 0.96 3.79
C THR A 18 12.97 0.15 4.99
N LEU A 19 11.72 0.30 5.44
CA LEU A 19 11.17 -0.48 6.54
C LEU A 19 11.15 -1.99 6.23
N ILE A 20 10.72 -2.38 5.02
CA ILE A 20 10.69 -3.79 4.59
C ILE A 20 12.12 -4.34 4.50
N GLU A 21 13.04 -3.61 3.89
CA GLU A 21 14.46 -4.02 3.78
C GLU A 21 15.11 -4.23 5.14
N ALA A 22 14.80 -3.38 6.12
CA ALA A 22 15.31 -3.51 7.49
C ALA A 22 14.69 -4.68 8.26
N THR A 23 13.41 -4.99 8.05
CA THR A 23 12.67 -5.97 8.88
C THR A 23 12.62 -7.37 8.27
N LEU A 24 12.66 -7.49 6.95
CA LEU A 24 12.49 -8.75 6.23
C LEU A 24 13.52 -9.82 6.64
N PRO A 25 14.83 -9.53 6.79
CA PRO A 25 15.79 -10.55 7.20
C PRO A 25 15.46 -11.17 8.57
N HIS A 26 14.99 -10.34 9.51
CA HIS A 26 14.61 -10.79 10.86
C HIS A 26 13.31 -11.60 10.84
N ALA A 27 12.33 -11.21 10.02
CA ALA A 27 11.10 -11.98 9.84
C ALA A 27 11.38 -13.38 9.25
N ILE A 28 12.28 -13.46 8.27
CA ILE A 28 12.72 -14.74 7.70
C ILE A 28 13.45 -15.59 8.75
N ALA A 29 14.37 -14.99 9.51
CA ALA A 29 15.07 -15.68 10.60
C ALA A 29 14.11 -16.18 11.71
N TYR A 30 12.99 -15.49 11.92
CA TYR A 30 11.93 -15.89 12.84
C TYR A 30 11.01 -17.01 12.28
N GLY A 31 11.18 -17.41 11.02
CA GLY A 31 10.47 -18.52 10.40
C GLY A 31 9.43 -18.13 9.35
N MET A 32 9.39 -16.87 8.91
CA MET A 32 8.58 -16.49 7.75
C MET A 32 9.20 -17.05 6.45
N PRO A 33 8.41 -17.70 5.56
CA PRO A 33 8.91 -18.14 4.26
C PRO A 33 9.44 -16.97 3.43
N ALA A 34 10.55 -17.15 2.72
CA ALA A 34 11.23 -16.06 1.99
C ALA A 34 10.36 -15.49 0.86
N GLU A 35 9.60 -16.33 0.18
CA GLU A 35 8.66 -15.98 -0.89
C GLU A 35 7.42 -15.23 -0.38
N GLN A 36 7.11 -15.33 0.92
CA GLN A 36 5.89 -14.78 1.51
C GLN A 36 5.81 -13.26 1.37
N ALA A 37 6.94 -12.57 1.51
CA ALA A 37 7.00 -11.11 1.39
C ALA A 37 6.60 -10.65 -0.02
N LEU A 38 7.14 -11.29 -1.06
CA LEU A 38 6.80 -10.95 -2.44
C LEU A 38 5.33 -11.25 -2.74
N ASN A 39 4.82 -12.40 -2.27
CA ASN A 39 3.42 -12.77 -2.44
C ASN A 39 2.48 -11.72 -1.82
N TRP A 40 2.79 -11.24 -0.61
CA TRP A 40 2.03 -10.16 0.03
C TRP A 40 2.13 -8.84 -0.73
N GLN A 41 3.29 -8.45 -1.23
CA GLN A 41 3.44 -7.23 -2.04
C GLN A 41 2.58 -7.29 -3.32
N VAL A 42 2.60 -8.43 -4.02
CA VAL A 42 1.79 -8.63 -5.23
C VAL A 42 0.30 -8.58 -4.90
N ALA A 43 -0.13 -9.30 -3.87
CA ALA A 43 -1.53 -9.34 -3.43
C ALA A 43 -2.03 -7.94 -3.02
N ALA A 44 -1.25 -7.21 -2.23
CA ALA A 44 -1.59 -5.86 -1.79
C ALA A 44 -1.72 -4.89 -2.97
N LYS A 45 -0.79 -4.96 -3.93
CA LYS A 45 -0.83 -4.12 -5.14
C LYS A 45 -2.05 -4.43 -6.01
N ALA A 46 -2.39 -5.71 -6.17
CA ALA A 46 -3.59 -6.13 -6.90
C ALA A 46 -4.88 -5.67 -6.22
N ALA A 47 -4.96 -5.82 -4.88
CA ALA A 47 -6.10 -5.35 -4.10
C ALA A 47 -6.30 -3.82 -4.22
N GLN A 48 -5.22 -3.05 -4.09
CA GLN A 48 -5.27 -1.59 -4.21
C GLN A 48 -5.65 -1.14 -5.62
N ALA A 49 -5.12 -1.80 -6.66
CA ALA A 49 -5.50 -1.51 -8.04
C ALA A 49 -7.00 -1.73 -8.28
N ASN A 50 -7.57 -2.78 -7.68
CA ASN A 50 -9.01 -3.06 -7.77
C ASN A 50 -9.85 -1.96 -7.09
N LEU A 51 -9.46 -1.54 -5.88
CA LEU A 51 -10.13 -0.43 -5.18
C LEU A 51 -10.07 0.86 -6.00
N LEU A 52 -8.90 1.22 -6.54
CA LEU A 52 -8.75 2.41 -7.38
C LEU A 52 -9.55 2.32 -8.68
N HIS A 53 -9.64 1.14 -9.29
CA HIS A 53 -10.45 0.91 -10.47
C HIS A 53 -11.94 1.14 -10.16
N HIS A 54 -12.46 0.55 -9.08
CA HIS A 54 -13.86 0.76 -8.68
C HIS A 54 -14.14 2.21 -8.26
N ALA A 55 -13.21 2.85 -7.56
CA ALA A 55 -13.32 4.25 -7.16
C ALA A 55 -13.43 5.20 -8.36
N LYS A 56 -12.75 4.87 -9.47
CA LYS A 56 -12.69 5.72 -10.66
C LYS A 56 -13.76 5.41 -11.71
N PHE A 57 -14.11 4.14 -11.88
CA PHE A 57 -14.88 3.68 -13.04
C PHE A 57 -16.21 3.01 -12.69
N SER A 58 -16.59 2.89 -11.42
CA SER A 58 -17.89 2.33 -11.08
C SER A 58 -19.03 3.28 -11.46
N ALA A 59 -20.08 2.75 -12.08
CA ALA A 59 -21.32 3.46 -12.36
C ALA A 59 -22.23 3.62 -11.12
N ASP A 60 -21.97 2.86 -10.05
CA ASP A 60 -22.66 2.98 -8.77
C ASP A 60 -21.85 3.91 -7.86
N GLU A 61 -22.35 5.12 -7.62
CA GLU A 61 -21.69 6.14 -6.80
C GLU A 61 -21.36 5.64 -5.39
N ARG A 62 -22.25 4.85 -4.77
CA ARG A 62 -22.01 4.30 -3.43
C ARG A 62 -20.88 3.29 -3.44
N ARG A 63 -20.76 2.51 -4.52
CA ARG A 63 -19.65 1.57 -4.69
C ARG A 63 -18.34 2.34 -4.88
N ALA A 64 -18.35 3.39 -5.69
CA ALA A 64 -17.18 4.25 -5.89
C ALA A 64 -16.72 4.90 -4.57
N ASP A 65 -17.65 5.43 -3.77
CA ASP A 65 -17.37 6.02 -2.46
C ASP A 65 -16.76 5.02 -1.48
N ARG A 66 -17.36 3.84 -1.35
CA ARG A 66 -16.80 2.78 -0.49
C ARG A 66 -15.41 2.35 -0.93
N ALA A 67 -15.17 2.25 -2.24
CA ALA A 67 -13.87 1.88 -2.77
C ALA A 67 -12.80 2.96 -2.49
N ARG A 68 -13.18 4.25 -2.58
CA ARG A 68 -12.32 5.38 -2.16
C ARG A 68 -11.97 5.28 -0.68
N GLN A 69 -12.98 5.17 0.18
CA GLN A 69 -12.80 5.09 1.64
C GLN A 69 -11.93 3.89 2.04
N ALA A 70 -12.12 2.72 1.42
CA ALA A 70 -11.32 1.53 1.68
C ALA A 70 -9.87 1.68 1.19
N SER A 71 -9.66 2.32 0.04
CA SER A 71 -8.33 2.66 -0.47
C SER A 71 -7.60 3.58 0.50
N ASP A 72 -8.27 4.63 0.96
CA ASP A 72 -7.69 5.63 1.87
C ASP A 72 -7.41 5.01 3.24
N ALA A 73 -8.33 4.19 3.77
CA ALA A 73 -8.14 3.47 5.03
C ALA A 73 -6.93 2.54 4.98
N SER A 74 -6.73 1.83 3.86
CA SER A 74 -5.57 0.95 3.67
C SER A 74 -4.26 1.74 3.66
N LEU A 75 -4.24 2.89 2.98
CA LEU A 75 -3.07 3.77 2.95
C LEU A 75 -2.78 4.37 4.33
N HIS A 76 -3.80 4.82 5.06
CA HIS A 76 -3.63 5.31 6.42
C HIS A 76 -3.12 4.24 7.39
N ALA A 77 -3.59 3.00 7.26
CA ALA A 77 -3.08 1.89 8.05
C ALA A 77 -1.60 1.62 7.77
N CYS A 78 -1.19 1.68 6.50
CA CYS A 78 0.22 1.63 6.15
C CYS A 78 0.99 2.80 6.76
N ASP A 79 0.51 4.04 6.58
CA ASP A 79 1.20 5.25 7.09
C ASP A 79 1.47 5.16 8.59
N GLY A 80 0.56 4.56 9.38
CA GLY A 80 0.74 4.34 10.81
C GLY A 80 1.88 3.38 11.19
N LEU A 81 2.44 2.62 10.24
CA LEU A 81 3.62 1.78 10.44
C LEU A 81 4.93 2.52 10.23
N LEU A 82 4.91 3.68 9.57
CA LEU A 82 6.11 4.50 9.39
C LEU A 82 6.40 5.25 10.69
N LEU A 83 7.62 5.12 11.19
CA LEU A 83 8.06 5.82 12.39
C LEU A 83 8.21 7.32 12.10
N GLY A 84 7.42 8.16 12.79
CA GLY A 84 7.49 9.62 12.67
C GLY A 84 6.58 10.24 11.59
N ALA A 85 5.59 9.49 11.10
CA ALA A 85 4.53 9.99 10.23
C ALA A 85 3.60 11.02 10.89
#